data_AF-A0A812NMZ5-F1
#
_entry.id   AF-A0A812NMZ5-F1
#
_cell.length_a   1.000
_cell.length_b   1.000
_cell.length_c   1.000
_cell.angle_alpha   90.00
_cell.angle_beta   90.00
_cell.angle_gamma   90.00
#
_symmetry.space_group_name_H-M   'P 1'
#
loop_
_entity.id
_entity.type
_entity.pdbx_description
1 polymer ?
#
loop_
_entity_poly.entity_id
_entity_poly.type
_entity_poly.pdbx_seq_one_letter_code
_entity_poly.pdbx_strand_id
1 'polypeptide(L)'
;MEAASDLMQAGANCLKIEGAAGHLDIVAHIVESGIPVMGHLGLTPQSVEAFGGHKVQGRDAQAAAELTEAARHLQQAGVFALVLECVPAELASALSSELCIPTIGIGAGAGTDGQVLVLQDLLGMDPGFKPKFLRHYAQGFSVVHDAVNAFHEDVTETQFSEKLCGRNRPGHFTGVLTVVMKLLNIVSPQRAYFGKKDYQQYLLVRDMVQAFFMPVDIIGCDTVREIDGLAMSSRNLNLETSARKQAARFYEIISAPLSDAEEKLITQFRHASTGRSSSDEIGVFLRGALRENNVSPELIKIIAISSVVPELNYSLRACAQKYFKIEPMIMRPGIKTGLKIAYKDPKEVGSDRIADAMGAVKLFPGHNLIVVDFGTATTVCAVTADRTFLGGNIMPGVRLAMEALESKTAKLPSVEIKPAKSAIGKTTVDSIQSGLYWSNVGMVRELVSRITSEAFADEEPLVVATGGFAHLFDREKLFDHVVPDLILEGLLEALRLNGYMPR
;
A
#
# COMPACT_ATOMS: atom_id res chain seq x y z
N MET A 1 -15.68 -47.16 36.17
CA MET A 1 -15.70 -46.16 37.26
C MET A 1 -14.36 -45.47 37.47
N GLU A 2 -13.22 -46.16 37.40
CA GLU A 2 -11.88 -45.54 37.55
C GLU A 2 -11.67 -44.35 36.58
N ALA A 3 -11.85 -44.56 35.27
CA ALA A 3 -11.74 -43.49 34.27
C ALA A 3 -12.70 -42.30 34.51
N ALA A 4 -13.89 -42.56 35.06
CA ALA A 4 -14.83 -41.51 35.43
C ALA A 4 -14.28 -40.68 36.61
N SER A 5 -13.73 -41.34 37.64
CA SER A 5 -13.08 -40.68 38.77
C SER A 5 -11.90 -39.82 38.33
N ASP A 6 -11.03 -40.34 37.47
CA ASP A 6 -9.84 -39.62 37.01
C ASP A 6 -10.20 -38.33 36.27
N LEU A 7 -11.22 -38.39 35.40
CA LEU A 7 -11.70 -37.22 34.67
C LEU A 7 -12.31 -36.17 35.60
N MET A 8 -13.08 -36.58 36.60
CA MET A 8 -13.66 -35.65 37.58
C MET A 8 -12.57 -35.01 38.46
N GLN A 9 -11.54 -35.78 38.86
CA GLN A 9 -10.39 -35.25 39.60
C GLN A 9 -9.54 -34.28 38.75
N ALA A 10 -9.49 -34.50 37.44
CA ALA A 10 -8.87 -33.57 36.49
C ALA A 10 -9.68 -32.27 36.28
N GLY A 11 -10.84 -32.13 36.92
CA GLY A 11 -11.66 -30.92 36.91
C GLY A 11 -12.87 -30.96 35.97
N ALA A 12 -13.19 -32.10 35.36
CA ALA A 12 -14.43 -32.24 34.60
C ALA A 12 -15.65 -32.05 35.52
N ASN A 13 -16.71 -31.42 34.99
CA ASN A 13 -17.97 -31.24 35.72
C ASN A 13 -19.06 -32.24 35.31
N CYS A 14 -18.87 -32.93 34.18
CA CYS A 14 -19.75 -33.96 33.69
C CYS A 14 -19.00 -34.89 32.74
N LEU A 15 -19.62 -36.03 32.41
CA LEU A 15 -19.13 -36.96 31.40
C LEU A 15 -20.09 -36.99 30.21
N LYS A 16 -19.56 -36.99 29.00
CA LYS A 16 -20.35 -37.19 27.77
C LYS A 16 -20.13 -38.61 27.28
N ILE A 17 -21.20 -39.37 27.10
CA ILE A 17 -21.16 -40.77 26.68
C ILE A 17 -21.93 -40.96 25.38
N GLU A 18 -21.31 -41.62 24.42
CA GLU A 18 -21.82 -41.87 23.08
C GLU A 18 -22.59 -43.20 22.98
N GLY A 19 -23.80 -43.14 22.43
CA GLY A 19 -24.64 -44.31 22.19
C GLY A 19 -25.35 -44.84 23.46
N ALA A 20 -26.48 -45.51 23.25
CA ALA A 20 -27.21 -46.20 24.32
C ALA A 20 -26.85 -47.70 24.38
N ALA A 21 -26.73 -48.36 23.23
CA ALA A 21 -26.50 -49.80 23.15
C ALA A 21 -25.19 -50.20 23.85
N GLY A 22 -25.29 -51.10 24.83
CA GLY A 22 -24.14 -51.59 25.61
C GLY A 22 -23.64 -50.64 26.70
N HIS A 23 -24.19 -49.42 26.82
CA HIS A 23 -23.72 -48.41 27.76
C HIS A 23 -24.73 -48.05 28.86
N LEU A 24 -26.01 -48.43 28.75
CA LEU A 24 -27.07 -48.01 29.68
C LEU A 24 -26.76 -48.32 31.15
N ASP A 25 -26.31 -49.54 31.46
CA ASP A 25 -25.99 -49.93 32.85
C ASP A 25 -24.83 -49.10 33.42
N ILE A 26 -23.84 -48.78 32.58
CA ILE A 26 -22.70 -47.96 32.97
C ILE A 26 -23.12 -46.50 33.17
N VAL A 27 -23.96 -45.98 32.27
CA VAL A 27 -24.51 -44.61 32.38
C VAL A 27 -25.29 -44.47 33.67
N ALA A 28 -26.22 -45.40 33.95
CA ALA A 28 -27.01 -45.39 35.17
C ALA A 28 -26.11 -45.45 36.41
N HIS A 29 -25.13 -46.35 36.43
CA HIS A 29 -24.21 -46.48 37.56
C HIS A 29 -23.36 -45.22 37.81
N ILE A 30 -22.92 -44.53 36.74
CA ILE A 30 -22.17 -43.27 36.85
C ILE A 30 -23.07 -42.16 37.41
N VAL A 31 -24.30 -42.04 36.92
CA VAL A 31 -25.27 -41.05 37.40
C VAL A 31 -25.63 -41.28 38.86
N GLU A 32 -25.92 -42.53 39.24
CA GLU A 32 -26.20 -42.92 40.64
C GLU A 32 -25.02 -42.67 41.58
N SER A 33 -23.80 -42.71 41.04
CA SER A 33 -22.58 -42.35 41.78
C SER A 33 -22.38 -40.83 41.93
N GLY A 34 -23.33 -40.02 41.46
CA GLY A 34 -23.34 -38.56 41.62
C GLY A 34 -22.58 -37.79 40.53
N ILE A 35 -22.18 -38.45 39.44
CA ILE A 35 -21.49 -37.80 38.32
C ILE A 35 -22.51 -37.46 37.22
N PRO A 36 -22.71 -36.18 36.86
CA PRO A 36 -23.63 -35.84 35.78
C PRO A 36 -23.18 -36.42 34.43
N VAL A 37 -24.11 -37.03 33.70
CA VAL A 37 -23.85 -37.59 32.37
C VAL A 37 -24.69 -36.89 31.30
N MET A 38 -24.05 -36.49 30.21
CA MET A 38 -24.70 -36.05 28.97
C MET A 38 -24.69 -37.22 27.97
N GLY A 39 -25.85 -37.60 27.47
CA GLY A 39 -25.96 -38.61 26.43
C GLY A 39 -25.66 -38.03 25.04
N HIS A 40 -25.28 -38.87 24.09
CA HIS A 40 -25.13 -38.52 22.67
C HIS A 40 -25.73 -39.62 21.80
N LEU A 41 -26.69 -39.26 20.96
CA LEU A 41 -27.29 -40.12 19.94
C LEU A 41 -27.20 -39.50 18.54
N GLY A 42 -27.44 -40.34 17.52
CA GLY A 42 -27.23 -39.98 16.12
C GLY A 42 -25.84 -40.41 15.67
N LEU A 43 -25.16 -39.56 14.90
CA LEU A 43 -23.79 -39.82 14.48
C LEU A 43 -22.86 -39.62 15.69
N THR A 44 -22.26 -40.71 16.18
CA THR A 44 -21.32 -40.65 17.31
C THR A 44 -19.88 -40.60 16.79
N PRO A 45 -19.08 -39.56 17.13
CA PRO A 45 -17.70 -39.38 16.66
C PRO A 45 -16.81 -40.63 16.73
N GLN A 46 -16.93 -41.42 17.80
CA GLN A 46 -16.10 -42.61 18.02
C GLN A 46 -16.46 -43.78 17.08
N SER A 47 -17.61 -43.71 16.42
CA SER A 47 -18.15 -44.76 15.53
C SER A 47 -18.37 -44.27 14.11
N VAL A 48 -17.85 -43.09 13.72
CA VAL A 48 -18.07 -42.48 12.40
C VAL A 48 -17.67 -43.43 11.25
N GLU A 49 -16.55 -44.13 11.38
CA GLU A 49 -16.13 -45.13 10.37
C GLU A 49 -17.09 -46.33 10.31
N ALA A 50 -17.58 -46.80 11.46
CA ALA A 50 -18.55 -47.89 11.53
C ALA A 50 -19.91 -47.49 10.90
N PHE A 51 -20.25 -46.21 10.92
CA PHE A 51 -21.43 -45.65 10.24
C PHE A 51 -21.20 -45.33 8.75
N GLY A 52 -19.99 -45.56 8.24
CA GLY A 52 -19.62 -45.28 6.85
C GLY A 52 -19.53 -43.78 6.55
N GLY A 53 -18.99 -43.02 7.50
CA GLY A 53 -18.75 -41.57 7.42
C GLY A 53 -19.87 -40.73 8.00
N HIS A 54 -19.89 -39.44 7.65
CA HIS A 54 -20.85 -38.45 8.15
C HIS A 54 -22.25 -38.60 7.54
N LYS A 55 -22.91 -39.72 7.85
CA LYS A 55 -24.27 -40.02 7.39
C LYS A 55 -25.30 -39.67 8.45
N VAL A 56 -26.43 -39.17 7.96
CA VAL A 56 -27.60 -38.86 8.79
C VAL A 56 -28.19 -40.15 9.34
N GLN A 57 -28.41 -40.22 10.65
CA GLN A 57 -28.95 -41.37 11.36
C GLN A 57 -30.46 -41.22 11.61
N GLY A 58 -31.22 -42.31 11.55
CA GLY A 58 -32.69 -42.27 11.76
C GLY A 58 -33.50 -41.84 10.53
N ARG A 59 -33.03 -42.17 9.31
CA ARG A 59 -33.72 -41.78 8.06
C ARG A 59 -34.99 -42.57 7.78
N ASP A 60 -34.99 -43.85 8.10
CA ASP A 60 -36.16 -44.72 7.94
C ASP A 60 -36.91 -44.86 9.26
N ALA A 61 -38.16 -45.32 9.17
CA ALA A 61 -39.05 -45.40 10.32
C ALA A 61 -38.52 -46.34 11.42
N GLN A 62 -37.78 -47.39 11.06
CA GLN A 62 -37.21 -48.33 12.02
C GLN A 62 -36.06 -47.67 12.79
N ALA A 63 -35.09 -47.11 12.10
CA ALA A 63 -33.95 -46.43 12.71
C ALA A 63 -34.39 -45.20 13.55
N ALA A 64 -35.45 -44.50 13.12
CA ALA A 64 -36.05 -43.43 13.90
C ALA A 64 -36.70 -43.94 15.21
N ALA A 65 -37.40 -45.07 15.16
CA ALA A 65 -37.99 -45.69 16.35
C ALA A 65 -36.91 -46.17 17.32
N GLU A 66 -35.84 -46.81 16.82
CA GLU A 66 -34.69 -47.26 17.61
C GLU A 66 -33.99 -46.08 18.31
N LEU A 67 -33.75 -44.97 17.61
CA LEU A 67 -33.19 -43.75 18.22
C LEU A 67 -34.12 -43.15 19.27
N THR A 68 -35.43 -43.20 19.06
CA THR A 68 -36.42 -42.70 20.01
C THR A 68 -36.43 -43.52 21.29
N GLU A 69 -36.40 -44.85 21.15
CA GLU A 69 -36.30 -45.75 22.30
C GLU A 69 -34.97 -45.57 23.05
N ALA A 70 -33.85 -45.47 22.32
CA ALA A 70 -32.54 -45.18 22.90
C ALA A 70 -32.54 -43.87 23.71
N ALA A 71 -33.18 -42.81 23.19
CA ALA A 71 -33.28 -41.52 23.87
C ALA A 71 -34.07 -41.63 25.18
N ARG A 72 -35.19 -42.36 25.18
CA ARG A 72 -35.98 -42.64 26.39
C ARG A 72 -35.17 -43.42 27.42
N HIS A 73 -34.45 -44.45 26.99
CA HIS A 73 -33.63 -45.25 27.90
C HIS A 73 -32.49 -44.44 28.52
N LEU A 74 -31.82 -43.56 27.76
CA LEU A 74 -30.80 -42.67 28.31
C LEU A 74 -31.40 -41.68 29.32
N GLN A 75 -32.57 -41.10 29.03
CA GLN A 75 -33.28 -40.25 30.00
C GLN A 75 -33.63 -41.02 31.28
N GLN A 76 -34.13 -42.25 31.16
CA GLN A 76 -34.43 -43.10 32.32
C GLN A 76 -33.19 -43.47 33.12
N ALA A 77 -32.04 -43.65 32.46
CA ALA A 77 -30.74 -43.85 33.09
C ALA A 77 -30.20 -42.58 33.79
N GLY A 78 -30.90 -41.45 33.66
CA GLY A 78 -30.64 -40.22 34.42
C GLY A 78 -29.65 -39.25 33.77
N VAL A 79 -29.42 -39.34 32.46
CA VAL A 79 -28.63 -38.30 31.77
C VAL A 79 -29.33 -36.95 31.88
N PHE A 80 -28.57 -35.86 32.09
CA PHE A 80 -29.15 -34.54 32.33
C PHE A 80 -29.47 -33.77 31.04
N ALA A 81 -28.88 -34.17 29.91
CA ALA A 81 -29.09 -33.59 28.58
C ALA A 81 -28.69 -34.59 27.49
N LEU A 82 -29.17 -34.37 26.27
CA LEU A 82 -28.93 -35.26 25.13
C LEU A 82 -28.43 -34.51 23.90
N VAL A 83 -27.26 -34.89 23.39
CA VAL A 83 -26.77 -34.42 22.08
C VAL A 83 -27.41 -35.25 20.97
N LEU A 84 -27.95 -34.58 19.96
CA LEU A 84 -28.48 -35.18 18.74
C LEU A 84 -27.61 -34.71 17.55
N GLU A 85 -26.77 -35.59 17.02
CA GLU A 85 -25.86 -35.25 15.92
C GLU A 85 -26.29 -35.91 14.61
N CYS A 86 -26.38 -35.13 13.53
CA CYS A 86 -26.77 -35.61 12.20
C CYS A 86 -28.06 -36.46 12.21
N VAL A 87 -29.10 -35.97 12.88
CA VAL A 87 -30.45 -36.59 12.91
C VAL A 87 -31.42 -35.77 12.06
N PRO A 88 -32.43 -36.35 11.38
CA PRO A 88 -33.45 -35.58 10.66
C PRO A 88 -34.14 -34.55 11.55
N ALA A 89 -34.38 -33.36 11.01
CA ALA A 89 -34.92 -32.23 11.76
C ALA A 89 -36.29 -32.51 12.41
N GLU A 90 -37.17 -33.21 11.70
CA GLU A 90 -38.49 -33.60 12.22
C GLU A 90 -38.36 -34.57 13.41
N LEU A 91 -37.46 -35.55 13.32
CA LEU A 91 -37.20 -36.49 14.40
C LEU A 91 -36.57 -35.79 15.60
N ALA A 92 -35.57 -34.93 15.39
CA ALA A 92 -34.96 -34.16 16.47
C ALA A 92 -35.96 -33.24 17.17
N SER A 93 -36.85 -32.59 16.41
CA SER A 93 -37.92 -31.74 16.96
C SER A 93 -38.94 -32.55 17.77
N ALA A 94 -39.29 -33.75 17.30
CA ALA A 94 -40.19 -34.66 18.01
C ALA A 94 -39.57 -35.12 19.33
N LEU A 95 -38.31 -35.57 19.31
CA LEU A 95 -37.58 -35.99 20.51
C LEU A 95 -37.46 -34.87 21.53
N SER A 96 -37.15 -33.65 21.08
CA SER A 96 -37.01 -32.48 21.97
C SER A 96 -38.34 -32.09 22.62
N SER A 97 -39.46 -32.32 21.93
CA SER A 97 -40.80 -32.07 22.49
C SER A 97 -41.25 -33.17 23.45
N GLU A 98 -40.73 -34.38 23.29
CA GLU A 98 -41.13 -35.56 24.08
C GLU A 98 -40.32 -35.73 25.36
N LEU A 99 -39.01 -35.45 25.30
CA LEU A 99 -38.09 -35.62 26.43
C LEU A 99 -38.29 -34.51 27.48
N CYS A 100 -38.03 -34.84 28.74
CA CYS A 100 -38.04 -33.89 29.86
C CYS A 100 -36.65 -33.29 30.12
N ILE A 101 -35.63 -33.70 29.35
CA ILE A 101 -34.25 -33.21 29.44
C ILE A 101 -33.91 -32.37 28.19
N PRO A 102 -33.05 -31.34 28.32
CA PRO A 102 -32.67 -30.50 27.17
C PRO A 102 -31.95 -31.29 26.08
N THR A 103 -32.25 -30.97 24.82
CA THR A 103 -31.56 -31.51 23.65
C THR A 103 -30.64 -30.47 22.99
N ILE A 104 -29.45 -30.91 22.59
CA ILE A 104 -28.47 -30.07 21.87
C ILE A 104 -28.24 -30.65 20.49
N GLY A 105 -28.60 -29.91 19.45
CA GLY A 105 -28.46 -30.34 18.06
C GLY A 105 -27.11 -29.98 17.47
N ILE A 106 -26.53 -30.93 16.72
CA ILE A 106 -25.36 -30.73 15.85
C ILE A 106 -25.75 -31.20 14.46
N GLY A 107 -26.13 -30.27 13.58
CA GLY A 107 -26.68 -30.64 12.28
C GLY A 107 -28.01 -31.40 12.35
N ALA A 108 -28.78 -31.22 13.44
CA ALA A 108 -30.07 -31.87 13.68
C ALA A 108 -31.30 -30.93 13.48
N GLY A 109 -31.09 -29.76 12.88
CA GLY A 109 -32.16 -28.77 12.63
C GLY A 109 -32.52 -27.95 13.87
N ALA A 110 -33.25 -26.85 13.68
CA ALA A 110 -33.50 -25.84 14.72
C ALA A 110 -34.58 -26.21 15.76
N GLY A 111 -35.11 -27.44 15.71
CA GLY A 111 -36.17 -27.92 16.62
C GLY A 111 -35.68 -28.47 17.96
N THR A 112 -34.36 -28.46 18.21
CA THR A 112 -33.76 -28.81 19.52
C THR A 112 -33.63 -27.59 20.42
N ASP A 113 -33.47 -27.80 21.73
CA ASP A 113 -33.42 -26.70 22.72
C ASP A 113 -32.17 -25.83 22.61
N GLY A 114 -31.05 -26.41 22.14
CA GLY A 114 -29.82 -25.70 21.82
C GLY A 114 -29.16 -26.21 20.55
N GLN A 115 -28.22 -25.43 20.02
CA GLN A 115 -27.45 -25.77 18.81
C GLN A 115 -25.96 -25.54 19.06
N VAL A 116 -25.12 -26.43 18.53
CA VAL A 116 -23.67 -26.28 18.53
C VAL A 116 -23.16 -26.28 17.09
N LEU A 117 -22.29 -25.31 16.80
CA LEU A 117 -21.55 -25.22 15.54
C LEU A 117 -20.06 -25.30 15.83
N VAL A 118 -19.34 -26.06 15.02
CA VAL A 118 -17.88 -26.20 15.13
C VAL A 118 -17.22 -24.99 14.49
N LEU A 119 -16.37 -24.28 15.24
CA LEU A 119 -15.72 -23.05 14.79
C LEU A 119 -14.81 -23.29 13.57
N GLN A 120 -14.08 -24.39 13.57
CA GLN A 120 -13.15 -24.76 12.49
C GLN A 120 -13.89 -24.97 11.17
N ASP A 121 -15.05 -25.61 11.23
CA ASP A 121 -15.93 -25.78 10.06
C ASP A 121 -16.48 -24.41 9.62
N LEU A 122 -16.89 -23.56 10.56
CA LEU A 122 -17.40 -22.21 10.26
C LEU A 122 -16.35 -21.36 9.54
N LEU A 123 -15.08 -21.52 9.93
CA LEU A 123 -13.95 -20.83 9.33
C LEU A 123 -13.41 -21.50 8.06
N GLY A 124 -13.89 -22.69 7.68
CA GLY A 124 -13.41 -23.41 6.50
C GLY A 124 -11.95 -23.85 6.60
N MET A 125 -11.57 -24.42 7.75
CA MET A 125 -10.19 -24.88 8.03
C MET A 125 -9.82 -26.19 7.33
N ASP A 126 -10.80 -27.03 7.00
CA ASP A 126 -10.62 -28.25 6.21
C ASP A 126 -11.26 -28.07 4.82
N PRO A 127 -10.48 -28.08 3.73
CA PRO A 127 -11.02 -27.94 2.38
C PRO A 127 -11.79 -29.19 1.89
N GLY A 128 -11.55 -30.36 2.49
CA GLY A 128 -12.19 -31.63 2.15
C GLY A 128 -13.52 -31.86 2.87
N PHE A 129 -13.78 -31.13 3.95
CA PHE A 129 -14.99 -31.28 4.75
C PHE A 129 -15.89 -30.04 4.64
N LYS A 130 -17.15 -30.25 4.23
CA LYS A 130 -18.14 -29.17 4.11
C LYS A 130 -19.50 -29.61 4.67
N PRO A 131 -19.75 -29.37 5.96
CA PRO A 131 -21.01 -29.75 6.58
C PRO A 131 -22.18 -28.98 5.95
N LYS A 132 -23.22 -29.70 5.52
CA LYS A 132 -24.38 -29.11 4.82
C LYS A 132 -25.19 -28.14 5.69
N PHE A 133 -25.11 -28.27 7.00
CA PHE A 133 -25.89 -27.49 7.97
C PHE A 133 -25.22 -26.16 8.36
N LEU A 134 -24.00 -25.88 7.88
CA LEU A 134 -23.21 -24.71 8.28
C LEU A 134 -22.73 -23.95 7.04
N ARG A 135 -22.73 -22.61 7.13
CA ARG A 135 -22.13 -21.73 6.12
C ARG A 135 -20.68 -21.44 6.51
N HIS A 136 -19.78 -21.44 5.52
CA HIS A 136 -18.42 -20.93 5.73
C HIS A 136 -18.43 -19.40 5.70
N TYR A 137 -17.72 -18.80 6.66
CA TYR A 137 -17.54 -17.35 6.78
C TYR A 137 -16.09 -16.91 6.51
N ALA A 138 -15.18 -17.86 6.29
CA ALA A 138 -13.80 -17.60 5.89
C ALA A 138 -13.26 -18.75 5.00
N GLN A 139 -12.08 -18.54 4.42
CA GLN A 139 -11.26 -19.57 3.79
C GLN A 139 -10.04 -19.84 4.68
N GLY A 140 -10.28 -20.33 5.90
CA GLY A 140 -9.25 -20.47 6.93
C GLY A 140 -8.05 -21.32 6.49
N PHE A 141 -8.30 -22.39 5.73
CA PHE A 141 -7.23 -23.24 5.19
C PHE A 141 -6.22 -22.43 4.35
N SER A 142 -6.68 -21.65 3.37
CA SER A 142 -5.78 -20.88 2.49
C SER A 142 -5.04 -19.81 3.27
N VAL A 143 -5.73 -19.08 4.15
CA VAL A 143 -5.10 -18.05 4.99
C VAL A 143 -3.94 -18.61 5.81
N VAL A 144 -4.15 -19.75 6.48
CA VAL A 144 -3.11 -20.38 7.30
C VAL A 144 -2.01 -21.00 6.44
N HIS A 145 -2.39 -21.71 5.37
CA HIS A 145 -1.44 -22.32 4.43
C HIS A 145 -0.50 -21.28 3.81
N ASP A 146 -1.05 -20.18 3.31
CA ASP A 146 -0.30 -19.12 2.65
C ASP A 146 0.59 -18.38 3.64
N ALA A 147 0.12 -18.14 4.87
CA ALA A 147 0.94 -17.55 5.92
C ALA A 147 2.14 -18.44 6.30
N VAL A 148 1.93 -19.75 6.42
CA VAL A 148 3.00 -20.72 6.72
C VAL A 148 3.98 -20.84 5.55
N ASN A 149 3.50 -20.82 4.31
CA ASN A 149 4.37 -20.84 3.13
C ASN A 149 5.15 -19.54 2.97
N ALA A 150 4.54 -18.38 3.22
CA ALA A 150 5.26 -17.11 3.22
C ALA A 150 6.37 -17.10 4.28
N PHE A 151 6.10 -17.60 5.49
CA PHE A 151 7.14 -17.82 6.49
C PHE A 151 8.21 -18.81 6.01
N HIS A 152 7.81 -19.91 5.38
CA HIS A 152 8.76 -20.87 4.81
C HIS A 152 9.66 -20.21 3.76
N GLU A 153 9.11 -19.42 2.84
CA GLU A 153 9.85 -18.69 1.81
C GLU A 153 10.78 -17.64 2.40
N ASP A 154 10.32 -16.86 3.39
CA ASP A 154 11.15 -15.90 4.13
C ASP A 154 12.35 -16.59 4.81
N VAL A 155 12.19 -17.86 5.16
CA VAL A 155 13.18 -18.67 5.87
C VAL A 155 14.01 -19.57 4.94
N THR A 156 13.49 -19.96 3.77
CA THR A 156 14.18 -20.77 2.77
C THR A 156 14.78 -19.89 1.68
N GLU A 157 16.07 -19.67 1.86
CA GLU A 157 17.00 -18.84 1.10
C GLU A 157 17.13 -19.13 -0.42
N THR A 158 16.43 -20.15 -0.95
CA THR A 158 16.71 -20.77 -2.26
C THR A 158 16.60 -19.81 -3.44
N GLN A 159 15.55 -18.97 -3.50
CA GLN A 159 15.37 -18.06 -4.65
C GLN A 159 16.36 -16.89 -4.68
N PHE A 160 16.79 -16.41 -3.51
CA PHE A 160 17.72 -15.28 -3.43
C PHE A 160 19.17 -15.75 -3.64
N SER A 161 19.53 -16.92 -3.11
CA SER A 161 20.89 -17.44 -3.21
C SER A 161 21.23 -18.05 -4.55
N GLU A 162 20.28 -18.63 -5.27
CA GLU A 162 20.51 -19.05 -6.66
C GLU A 162 20.94 -17.88 -7.54
N LYS A 163 20.30 -16.71 -7.39
CA LYS A 163 20.67 -15.49 -8.12
C LYS A 163 22.05 -14.97 -7.74
N LEU A 164 22.39 -14.99 -6.45
CA LEU A 164 23.65 -14.42 -5.95
C LEU A 164 24.85 -15.37 -6.10
N CYS A 165 24.66 -16.68 -5.95
CA CYS A 165 25.72 -17.68 -6.10
C CYS A 165 26.19 -17.81 -7.56
N GLY A 166 25.31 -17.47 -8.51
CA GLY A 166 25.55 -17.67 -9.94
C GLY A 166 25.85 -19.12 -10.30
N ARG A 167 26.37 -19.36 -11.52
CA ARG A 167 26.70 -20.72 -12.00
C ARG A 167 27.87 -21.39 -11.27
N ASN A 168 28.69 -20.61 -10.56
CA ASN A 168 30.01 -21.05 -10.13
C ASN A 168 30.08 -21.52 -8.68
N ARG A 169 29.07 -21.22 -7.83
CA ARG A 169 29.09 -21.58 -6.40
C ARG A 169 27.70 -21.92 -5.83
N PRO A 170 26.94 -22.84 -6.43
CA PRO A 170 25.61 -23.20 -5.93
C PRO A 170 25.69 -23.66 -4.46
N GLY A 171 24.77 -23.19 -3.63
CA GLY A 171 24.70 -23.54 -2.20
C GLY A 171 25.75 -22.89 -1.29
N HIS A 172 26.61 -22.00 -1.81
CA HIS A 172 27.64 -21.33 -1.01
C HIS A 172 27.05 -20.53 0.14
N PHE A 173 26.03 -19.70 -0.13
CA PHE A 173 25.41 -18.87 0.89
C PHE A 173 24.60 -19.68 1.90
N THR A 174 23.93 -20.76 1.47
CA THR A 174 23.31 -21.73 2.38
C THR A 174 24.31 -22.28 3.39
N GLY A 175 25.52 -22.63 2.93
CA GLY A 175 26.62 -23.06 3.80
C GLY A 175 27.08 -21.96 4.76
N VAL A 176 27.26 -20.73 4.27
CA VAL A 176 27.62 -19.56 5.11
C VAL A 176 26.58 -19.34 6.20
N LEU A 177 25.30 -19.26 5.85
CA LEU A 177 24.20 -19.05 6.80
C LEU A 177 24.12 -20.17 7.83
N THR A 178 24.25 -21.44 7.39
CA THR A 178 24.26 -22.59 8.31
C THR A 178 25.37 -22.47 9.35
N VAL A 179 26.58 -22.11 8.92
CA VAL A 179 27.73 -21.98 9.83
C VAL A 179 27.54 -20.77 10.75
N VAL A 180 27.16 -19.62 10.21
CA VAL A 180 26.96 -18.39 10.98
C VAL A 180 25.83 -18.56 11.99
N MET A 181 24.71 -19.16 11.62
CA MET A 181 23.58 -19.45 12.52
C MET A 181 24.03 -20.32 13.70
N LYS A 182 24.80 -21.39 13.43
CA LYS A 182 25.36 -22.24 14.49
C LYS A 182 26.25 -21.44 15.43
N LEU A 183 27.16 -20.62 14.88
CA LEU A 183 28.06 -19.79 15.68
C LEU A 183 27.31 -18.76 16.51
N LEU A 184 26.30 -18.10 15.96
CA LEU A 184 25.47 -17.13 16.69
C LEU A 184 24.71 -17.78 17.85
N ASN A 185 24.18 -18.99 17.67
CA ASN A 185 23.52 -19.72 18.76
C ASN A 185 24.51 -20.18 19.84
N ILE A 186 25.70 -20.66 19.43
CA ILE A 186 26.72 -21.14 20.37
C ILE A 186 27.30 -19.98 21.19
N VAL A 187 27.67 -18.89 20.53
CA VAL A 187 28.35 -17.74 21.16
C VAL A 187 27.34 -16.82 21.86
N SER A 188 26.10 -16.75 21.37
CA SER A 188 25.05 -15.85 21.85
C SER A 188 25.51 -14.38 22.03
N PRO A 189 26.13 -13.76 21.01
CA PRO A 189 26.61 -12.39 21.15
C PRO A 189 25.45 -11.39 21.09
N GLN A 190 25.56 -10.26 21.79
CA GLN A 190 24.61 -9.16 21.64
C GLN A 190 24.75 -8.46 20.28
N ARG A 191 25.97 -8.43 19.73
CA ARG A 191 26.31 -7.77 18.46
C ARG A 191 27.29 -8.61 17.66
N ALA A 192 27.06 -8.73 16.35
CA ALA A 192 27.99 -9.36 15.43
C ALA A 192 28.31 -8.42 14.25
N TYR A 193 29.60 -8.28 13.95
CA TYR A 193 30.12 -7.29 13.00
C TYR A 193 30.54 -7.97 11.70
N PHE A 194 29.98 -7.52 10.57
CA PHE A 194 30.26 -8.07 9.25
C PHE A 194 30.76 -6.98 8.31
N GLY A 195 31.84 -7.24 7.57
CA GLY A 195 32.37 -6.28 6.61
C GLY A 195 31.48 -6.15 5.37
N LYS A 196 31.06 -4.93 5.02
CA LYS A 196 30.31 -4.62 3.79
C LYS A 196 31.09 -4.90 2.50
N LYS A 197 32.38 -5.25 2.60
CA LYS A 197 33.15 -5.75 1.46
C LYS A 197 32.56 -7.05 0.89
N ASP A 198 31.93 -7.86 1.75
CA ASP A 198 31.20 -9.09 1.41
C ASP A 198 29.68 -8.83 1.51
N TYR A 199 29.20 -7.76 0.85
CA TYR A 199 27.86 -7.18 1.06
C TYR A 199 26.71 -8.19 0.96
N GLN A 200 26.80 -9.13 0.03
CA GLN A 200 25.81 -10.20 -0.15
C GLN A 200 25.68 -11.08 1.10
N GLN A 201 26.81 -11.47 1.72
CA GLN A 201 26.79 -12.28 2.95
C GLN A 201 26.22 -11.47 4.12
N TYR A 202 26.61 -10.20 4.23
CA TYR A 202 26.08 -9.32 5.28
C TYR A 202 24.55 -9.21 5.24
N LEU A 203 23.98 -8.95 4.05
CA LEU A 203 22.52 -8.85 3.90
C LEU A 203 21.84 -10.16 4.28
N LEU A 204 22.32 -11.28 3.73
CA LEU A 204 21.77 -12.60 3.99
C LEU A 204 21.79 -12.97 5.48
N VAL A 205 22.90 -12.70 6.18
CA VAL A 205 23.01 -12.99 7.62
C VAL A 205 22.07 -12.10 8.44
N ARG A 206 21.96 -10.81 8.09
CA ARG A 206 21.04 -9.89 8.76
C ARG A 206 19.59 -10.33 8.59
N ASP A 207 19.21 -10.68 7.36
CA ASP A 207 17.84 -11.07 7.05
C ASP A 207 17.50 -12.42 7.71
N MET A 208 18.42 -13.39 7.73
CA MET A 208 18.28 -14.64 8.50
C MET A 208 18.05 -14.37 9.99
N VAL A 209 18.87 -13.51 10.62
CA VAL A 209 18.74 -13.18 12.05
C VAL A 209 17.38 -12.55 12.36
N GLN A 210 16.89 -11.68 11.47
CA GLN A 210 15.57 -11.08 11.61
C GLN A 210 14.45 -12.11 11.46
N ALA A 211 14.51 -12.98 10.44
CA ALA A 211 13.51 -14.00 10.18
C ALA A 211 13.38 -15.02 11.32
N PHE A 212 14.50 -15.38 11.96
CA PHE A 212 14.53 -16.30 13.09
C PHE A 212 14.44 -15.63 14.46
N PHE A 213 14.16 -14.32 14.52
CA PHE A 213 14.04 -13.55 15.77
C PHE A 213 15.24 -13.75 16.71
N MET A 214 16.44 -13.89 16.15
CA MET A 214 17.62 -14.18 16.95
C MET A 214 18.01 -12.93 17.76
N PRO A 215 18.37 -13.06 19.05
CA PRO A 215 18.66 -11.93 19.93
C PRO A 215 20.09 -11.38 19.71
N VAL A 216 20.42 -11.02 18.47
CA VAL A 216 21.73 -10.48 18.06
C VAL A 216 21.55 -9.35 17.04
N ASP A 217 22.24 -8.24 17.26
CA ASP A 217 22.28 -7.15 16.28
C ASP A 217 23.39 -7.40 15.23
N ILE A 218 23.02 -7.42 13.95
CA ILE A 218 23.97 -7.54 12.84
C ILE A 218 24.41 -6.17 12.35
N ILE A 219 25.70 -5.85 12.51
CA ILE A 219 26.27 -4.54 12.24
C ILE A 219 27.18 -4.59 11.01
N GLY A 220 26.80 -3.88 9.95
CA GLY A 220 27.60 -3.74 8.74
C GLY A 220 28.74 -2.73 8.91
N CYS A 221 29.99 -3.18 8.81
CA CYS A 221 31.19 -2.36 8.87
C CYS A 221 31.60 -1.89 7.47
N ASP A 222 31.95 -0.61 7.31
CA ASP A 222 32.35 -0.08 6.01
C ASP A 222 33.61 -0.74 5.46
N THR A 223 33.70 -0.79 4.12
CA THR A 223 34.82 -1.40 3.42
C THR A 223 36.08 -0.59 3.64
N VAL A 224 37.01 -1.11 4.43
CA VAL A 224 38.37 -0.58 4.54
C VAL A 224 39.12 -0.84 3.23
N ARG A 225 39.79 0.18 2.71
CA ARG A 225 40.55 0.11 1.46
C ARG A 225 42.03 0.38 1.71
N GLU A 226 42.88 -0.23 0.90
CA GLU A 226 44.31 0.06 0.86
C GLU A 226 44.59 1.39 0.12
N ILE A 227 45.83 1.87 0.16
CA ILE A 227 46.24 3.18 -0.39
C ILE A 227 45.91 3.31 -1.88
N ASP A 228 45.92 2.19 -2.60
CA ASP A 228 45.59 2.13 -4.03
C ASP A 228 44.08 2.01 -4.30
N GLY A 229 43.23 2.11 -3.28
CA GLY A 229 41.77 2.07 -3.42
C GLY A 229 41.17 0.67 -3.47
N LEU A 230 41.99 -0.39 -3.49
CA LEU A 230 41.50 -1.76 -3.46
C LEU A 230 40.92 -2.12 -2.09
N ALA A 231 39.81 -2.88 -2.05
CA ALA A 231 39.25 -3.35 -0.78
C ALA A 231 40.28 -4.22 -0.04
N MET A 232 40.49 -3.95 1.25
CA MET A 232 41.50 -4.65 2.04
C MET A 232 41.17 -6.15 2.16
N SER A 233 42.09 -6.99 1.71
CA SER A 233 41.93 -8.43 1.67
C SER A 233 43.28 -9.12 1.77
N SER A 234 43.36 -10.19 2.56
CA SER A 234 44.55 -11.04 2.61
C SER A 234 44.89 -11.65 1.25
N ARG A 235 43.90 -11.78 0.35
CA ARG A 235 44.08 -12.28 -1.01
C ARG A 235 44.68 -11.27 -1.98
N ASN A 236 44.79 -9.99 -1.60
CA ASN A 236 45.44 -8.99 -2.44
C ASN A 236 46.93 -9.33 -2.70
N LEU A 237 47.54 -10.16 -1.84
CA LEU A 237 48.88 -10.71 -2.02
C LEU A 237 49.00 -11.67 -3.21
N ASN A 238 47.87 -12.23 -3.68
CA ASN A 238 47.85 -13.15 -4.82
C ASN A 238 47.71 -12.42 -6.17
N LEU A 239 47.55 -11.10 -6.15
CA LEU A 239 47.41 -10.31 -7.37
C LEU A 239 48.78 -9.87 -7.88
N GLU A 240 49.03 -10.10 -9.16
CA GLU A 240 50.16 -9.47 -9.86
C GLU A 240 49.97 -7.95 -9.92
N THR A 241 51.08 -7.20 -10.00
CA THR A 241 51.07 -5.73 -9.98
C THR A 241 50.15 -5.11 -11.05
N SER A 242 50.07 -5.71 -12.23
CA SER A 242 49.19 -5.28 -13.33
C SER A 242 47.71 -5.50 -13.00
N ALA A 243 47.36 -6.68 -12.49
CA ALA A 243 46.00 -7.05 -12.09
C ALA A 243 45.52 -6.20 -10.90
N ARG A 244 46.40 -5.90 -9.94
CA ARG A 244 46.10 -5.07 -8.78
C ARG A 244 45.72 -3.64 -9.18
N LYS A 245 46.48 -3.04 -10.12
CA LYS A 245 46.14 -1.73 -10.69
C LYS A 245 44.79 -1.74 -11.40
N GLN A 246 44.47 -2.79 -12.15
CA GLN A 246 43.17 -2.91 -12.82
C GLN A 246 42.01 -3.06 -11.82
N ALA A 247 42.19 -3.89 -10.78
CA ALA A 247 41.19 -4.14 -9.76
C ALA A 247 40.83 -2.87 -8.97
N ALA A 248 41.83 -2.02 -8.68
CA ALA A 248 41.61 -0.72 -8.03
C ALA A 248 40.69 0.21 -8.83
N ARG A 249 40.80 0.23 -10.16
CA ARG A 249 40.01 1.11 -11.04
C ARG A 249 38.52 0.80 -11.06
N PHE A 250 38.11 -0.43 -10.75
CA PHE A 250 36.69 -0.78 -10.69
C PHE A 250 35.93 0.08 -9.66
N TYR A 251 36.55 0.34 -8.51
CA TYR A 251 35.94 1.20 -7.51
C TYR A 251 35.85 2.64 -7.98
N GLU A 252 36.87 3.15 -8.69
CA GLU A 252 36.83 4.49 -9.29
C GLU A 252 35.69 4.60 -10.31
N ILE A 253 35.47 3.59 -11.15
CA ILE A 253 34.41 3.58 -12.16
C ILE A 253 33.02 3.51 -11.51
N ILE A 254 32.83 2.64 -10.52
CA ILE A 254 31.53 2.47 -9.84
C ILE A 254 31.21 3.64 -8.92
N SER A 255 32.24 4.29 -8.37
CA SER A 255 32.09 5.46 -7.48
C SER A 255 32.22 6.79 -8.22
N ALA A 256 32.51 6.77 -9.52
CA ALA A 256 32.43 7.96 -10.34
C ALA A 256 31.00 8.49 -10.22
N PRO A 257 30.81 9.79 -10.00
CA PRO A 257 29.49 10.38 -10.12
C PRO A 257 28.94 9.97 -11.49
N LEU A 258 27.75 9.39 -11.52
CA LEU A 258 27.03 9.14 -12.76
C LEU A 258 26.87 10.50 -13.45
N SER A 259 27.75 10.78 -14.41
CA SER A 259 27.63 11.94 -15.28
C SER A 259 26.38 11.73 -16.14
N ASP A 260 25.47 12.70 -16.09
CA ASP A 260 24.33 12.87 -16.99
C ASP A 260 23.31 11.71 -17.00
N ALA A 261 22.83 11.30 -15.82
CA ALA A 261 21.49 10.72 -15.77
C ALA A 261 20.50 11.84 -16.10
N GLU A 262 19.95 11.86 -17.31
CA GLU A 262 18.82 12.74 -17.67
C GLU A 262 17.76 12.63 -16.58
N GLU A 263 17.40 13.77 -15.99
CA GLU A 263 16.40 13.86 -14.94
C GLU A 263 15.04 13.60 -15.54
N LYS A 264 14.68 12.33 -15.57
CA LYS A 264 13.47 11.87 -16.21
C LYS A 264 12.33 11.82 -15.20
N LEU A 265 11.23 12.49 -15.51
CA LEU A 265 9.96 12.31 -14.80
C LEU A 265 9.52 10.83 -14.90
N ILE A 266 9.45 10.14 -13.77
CA ILE A 266 9.11 8.71 -13.71
C ILE A 266 7.59 8.51 -13.74
N THR A 267 6.85 9.25 -12.92
CA THR A 267 5.40 9.16 -12.81
C THR A 267 4.82 10.48 -12.30
N GLN A 268 3.55 10.72 -12.63
CA GLN A 268 2.78 11.88 -12.21
C GLN A 268 1.35 11.44 -11.88
N PHE A 269 0.77 12.03 -10.84
CA PHE A 269 -0.60 11.77 -10.44
C PHE A 269 -1.26 13.07 -9.97
N ARG A 270 -2.60 13.11 -10.04
CA ARG A 270 -3.40 14.26 -9.60
C ARG A 270 -4.32 13.85 -8.45
N HIS A 271 -4.40 14.72 -7.45
CA HIS A 271 -5.34 14.62 -6.35
C HIS A 271 -6.18 15.89 -6.34
N ALA A 272 -7.51 15.76 -6.21
CA ALA A 272 -8.37 16.91 -6.11
C ALA A 272 -8.12 17.61 -4.76
N SER A 273 -7.71 18.88 -4.80
CA SER A 273 -7.49 19.68 -3.59
C SER A 273 -8.83 20.03 -2.95
N THR A 274 -9.30 19.22 -2.00
CA THR A 274 -10.42 19.60 -1.14
C THR A 274 -9.88 20.27 0.12
N GLY A 275 -10.48 21.38 0.57
CA GLY A 275 -9.98 22.19 1.69
C GLY A 275 -10.01 21.52 3.07
N ARG A 276 -10.23 20.20 3.16
CA ARG A 276 -10.34 19.45 4.42
C ARG A 276 -9.53 18.16 4.46
N SER A 277 -8.61 17.93 3.53
CA SER A 277 -7.81 16.70 3.54
C SER A 277 -6.86 16.64 4.74
N SER A 278 -6.96 15.54 5.50
CA SER A 278 -6.05 15.23 6.60
C SER A 278 -4.69 14.77 6.09
N SER A 279 -3.64 14.83 6.93
CA SER A 279 -2.33 14.28 6.60
C SER A 279 -2.36 12.78 6.26
N ASP A 280 -3.33 12.06 6.83
CA ASP A 280 -3.44 10.61 6.68
C ASP A 280 -4.11 10.22 5.35
N GLU A 281 -5.15 10.94 4.95
CA GLU A 281 -5.77 10.79 3.64
C GLU A 281 -4.76 11.06 2.51
N ILE A 282 -3.99 12.16 2.64
CA ILE A 282 -2.95 12.51 1.66
C ILE A 282 -1.84 11.45 1.67
N GLY A 283 -1.39 11.01 2.85
CA GLY A 283 -0.30 10.04 2.98
C GLY A 283 -0.64 8.66 2.40
N VAL A 284 -1.87 8.18 2.67
CA VAL A 284 -2.38 6.93 2.09
C VAL A 284 -2.49 7.06 0.58
N PHE A 285 -3.04 8.17 0.07
CA PHE A 285 -3.12 8.42 -1.37
C PHE A 285 -1.74 8.42 -2.03
N LEU A 286 -0.78 9.20 -1.52
CA LEU A 286 0.56 9.32 -2.12
C LEU A 286 1.31 7.99 -2.13
N ARG A 287 1.30 7.24 -1.01
CA ARG A 287 1.94 5.92 -0.95
C ARG A 287 1.23 4.89 -1.83
N GLY A 288 -0.10 4.95 -1.92
CA GLY A 288 -0.89 4.12 -2.84
C GLY A 288 -0.51 4.42 -4.29
N ALA A 289 -0.63 5.68 -4.72
CA ALA A 289 -0.33 6.12 -6.08
C ALA A 289 1.08 5.74 -6.52
N LEU A 290 2.09 5.89 -5.65
CA LEU A 290 3.45 5.44 -5.93
C LEU A 290 3.52 3.92 -6.19
N ARG A 291 2.96 3.10 -5.29
CA ARG A 291 2.97 1.64 -5.42
C ARG A 291 2.26 1.16 -6.68
N GLU A 292 1.07 1.69 -6.97
CA GLU A 292 0.29 1.34 -8.15
C GLU A 292 0.99 1.75 -9.46
N ASN A 293 1.89 2.74 -9.40
CA ASN A 293 2.72 3.16 -10.53
C ASN A 293 4.14 2.54 -10.51
N ASN A 294 4.32 1.42 -9.80
CA ASN A 294 5.58 0.67 -9.72
C ASN A 294 6.76 1.45 -9.11
N VAL A 295 6.48 2.44 -8.26
CA VAL A 295 7.49 3.18 -7.50
C VAL A 295 7.36 2.82 -6.02
N SER A 296 8.40 2.21 -5.45
CA SER A 296 8.44 1.97 -4.00
C SER A 296 8.50 3.30 -3.24
N PRO A 297 7.56 3.57 -2.31
CA PRO A 297 7.58 4.79 -1.49
C PRO A 297 8.87 4.97 -0.69
N GLU A 298 9.57 3.87 -0.38
CA GLU A 298 10.83 3.84 0.37
C GLU A 298 12.02 4.37 -0.45
N LEU A 299 11.88 4.48 -1.78
CA LEU A 299 12.90 5.07 -2.65
C LEU A 299 12.86 6.60 -2.66
N ILE A 300 11.78 7.22 -2.17
CA ILE A 300 11.65 8.67 -2.08
C ILE A 300 12.60 9.17 -0.99
N LYS A 301 13.51 10.07 -1.36
CA LYS A 301 14.52 10.64 -0.43
C LYS A 301 14.31 12.12 -0.14
N ILE A 302 13.65 12.82 -1.06
CA ILE A 302 13.48 14.27 -1.03
C ILE A 302 12.05 14.57 -1.46
N ILE A 303 11.41 15.52 -0.79
CA ILE A 303 10.08 16.01 -1.13
C ILE A 303 10.16 17.54 -1.24
N ALA A 304 9.68 18.08 -2.36
CA ALA A 304 9.50 19.52 -2.57
C ALA A 304 8.01 19.84 -2.77
N ILE A 305 7.57 20.96 -2.24
CA ILE A 305 6.16 21.36 -2.22
C ILE A 305 6.04 22.83 -2.63
N SER A 306 5.28 23.09 -3.70
CA SER A 306 4.72 24.41 -4.02
C SER A 306 3.23 24.41 -3.70
N SER A 307 2.75 25.41 -2.98
CA SER A 307 1.33 25.49 -2.59
C SER A 307 0.90 26.94 -2.39
N VAL A 308 -0.18 27.30 -3.07
CA VAL A 308 -0.90 28.56 -2.92
C VAL A 308 -2.11 28.45 -1.99
N VAL A 309 -2.28 27.30 -1.31
CA VAL A 309 -3.37 27.04 -0.35
C VAL A 309 -2.77 26.86 1.04
N PRO A 310 -2.69 27.94 1.86
CA PRO A 310 -1.99 27.91 3.15
C PRO A 310 -2.48 26.84 4.12
N GLU A 311 -3.79 26.57 4.12
CA GLU A 311 -4.43 25.58 5.00
C GLU A 311 -3.91 24.16 4.76
N LEU A 312 -3.50 23.83 3.53
CA LEU A 312 -2.97 22.50 3.20
C LEU A 312 -1.50 22.32 3.58
N ASN A 313 -0.76 23.40 3.82
CA ASN A 313 0.68 23.32 4.08
C ASN A 313 1.00 22.52 5.35
N TYR A 314 0.15 22.64 6.38
CA TYR A 314 0.31 21.86 7.61
C TYR A 314 0.09 20.35 7.34
N SER A 315 -1.02 20.00 6.68
CA SER A 315 -1.35 18.60 6.35
C SER A 315 -0.30 17.96 5.43
N LEU A 316 0.17 18.70 4.42
CA LEU A 316 1.20 18.24 3.48
C LEU A 316 2.55 18.00 4.17
N ARG A 317 2.98 18.91 5.05
CA ARG A 317 4.20 18.75 5.84
C ARG A 317 4.11 17.56 6.79
N ALA A 318 3.01 17.45 7.53
CA ALA A 318 2.77 16.33 8.45
C ALA A 318 2.71 14.99 7.70
N CYS A 319 2.12 14.96 6.51
CA CYS A 319 2.13 13.79 5.62
C CYS A 319 3.56 13.35 5.28
N ALA A 320 4.40 14.26 4.77
CA ALA A 320 5.79 13.97 4.43
C ALA A 320 6.58 13.40 5.63
N GLN A 321 6.45 14.02 6.80
CA GLN A 321 7.11 13.57 8.03
C GLN A 321 6.59 12.20 8.50
N LYS A 322 5.27 11.99 8.51
CA LYS A 322 4.65 10.78 9.07
C LYS A 322 4.87 9.56 8.16
N TYR A 323 4.62 9.71 6.86
CA TYR A 323 4.54 8.60 5.91
C TYR A 323 5.82 8.34 5.13
N PHE A 324 6.66 9.37 4.95
CA PHE A 324 7.94 9.26 4.22
C PHE A 324 9.15 9.49 5.12
N LYS A 325 8.98 9.95 6.36
CA LYS A 325 10.07 10.27 7.30
C LYS A 325 11.03 11.35 6.75
N ILE A 326 10.49 12.26 5.94
CA ILE A 326 11.24 13.33 5.27
C ILE A 326 10.69 14.68 5.72
N GLU A 327 11.60 15.62 6.01
CA GLU A 327 11.26 17.04 6.11
C GLU A 327 11.21 17.64 4.70
N PRO A 328 10.03 18.07 4.21
CA PRO A 328 9.92 18.57 2.85
C PRO A 328 10.46 20.01 2.72
N MET A 329 11.02 20.33 1.57
CA MET A 329 11.24 21.72 1.18
C MET A 329 9.90 22.33 0.75
N ILE A 330 9.44 23.35 1.45
CA ILE A 330 8.23 24.10 1.08
C ILE A 330 8.66 25.44 0.48
N MET A 331 8.18 25.74 -0.72
CA MET A 331 8.36 27.04 -1.38
C MET A 331 7.69 28.12 -0.54
N ARG A 332 8.49 29.02 0.02
CA ARG A 332 8.06 30.13 0.88
C ARG A 332 9.08 31.26 0.84
N PRO A 333 8.73 32.49 1.29
CA PRO A 333 9.69 33.57 1.42
C PRO A 333 10.93 33.15 2.21
N GLY A 334 12.13 33.41 1.66
CA GLY A 334 13.42 33.05 2.24
C GLY A 334 14.10 31.82 1.60
N ILE A 335 13.41 31.06 0.76
CA ILE A 335 14.03 30.02 -0.08
C ILE A 335 14.85 30.70 -1.20
N LYS A 336 16.02 30.13 -1.53
CA LYS A 336 16.82 30.61 -2.66
C LYS A 336 16.12 30.24 -3.97
N THR A 337 15.68 31.24 -4.71
CA THR A 337 15.01 31.06 -6.01
C THR A 337 15.93 31.30 -7.20
N GLY A 338 17.05 32.01 -7.00
CA GLY A 338 17.90 32.47 -8.11
C GLY A 338 17.25 33.56 -8.98
N LEU A 339 16.10 34.08 -8.57
CA LEU A 339 15.37 35.16 -9.22
C LEU A 339 15.43 36.44 -8.38
N LYS A 340 15.51 37.59 -9.03
CA LYS A 340 15.27 38.90 -8.41
C LYS A 340 13.78 39.23 -8.57
N ILE A 341 13.04 39.40 -7.47
CA ILE A 341 11.60 39.67 -7.52
C ILE A 341 11.36 41.18 -7.46
N ALA A 342 10.77 41.77 -8.50
CA ALA A 342 10.54 43.22 -8.61
C ALA A 342 9.13 43.67 -8.15
N TYR A 343 8.37 42.80 -7.49
CA TYR A 343 7.10 43.18 -6.86
C TYR A 343 7.33 44.19 -5.73
N LYS A 344 6.32 45.02 -5.47
CA LYS A 344 6.30 45.94 -4.32
C LYS A 344 6.47 45.19 -3.01
N ASP A 345 5.74 44.09 -2.84
CA ASP A 345 5.98 43.10 -1.80
C ASP A 345 6.26 41.73 -2.44
N PRO A 346 7.53 41.26 -2.42
CA PRO A 346 7.90 39.95 -2.96
C PRO A 346 7.17 38.76 -2.31
N LYS A 347 6.61 38.93 -1.10
CA LYS A 347 5.92 37.84 -0.38
C LYS A 347 4.51 37.56 -0.90
N GLU A 348 3.93 38.50 -1.66
CA GLU A 348 2.59 38.36 -2.24
C GLU A 348 2.58 37.48 -3.50
N VAL A 349 3.75 37.21 -4.08
CA VAL A 349 3.84 36.38 -5.28
C VAL A 349 3.58 34.91 -4.92
N GLY A 350 2.62 34.30 -5.62
CA GLY A 350 2.31 32.87 -5.49
C GLY A 350 3.54 31.99 -5.75
N SER A 351 3.66 30.91 -4.98
CA SER A 351 4.80 29.99 -5.09
C SER A 351 4.84 29.23 -6.42
N ASP A 352 3.68 29.02 -7.03
CA ASP A 352 3.49 28.47 -8.37
C ASP A 352 4.14 29.35 -9.44
N ARG A 353 3.83 30.65 -9.46
CA ARG A 353 4.38 31.62 -10.42
C ARG A 353 5.89 31.77 -10.31
N ILE A 354 6.42 31.70 -9.08
CA ILE A 354 7.87 31.70 -8.84
C ILE A 354 8.50 30.41 -9.36
N ALA A 355 7.89 29.24 -9.10
CA ALA A 355 8.39 27.97 -9.61
C ALA A 355 8.36 27.92 -11.15
N ASP A 356 7.28 28.37 -11.79
CA ASP A 356 7.20 28.44 -13.26
C ASP A 356 8.29 29.35 -13.85
N ALA A 357 8.52 30.51 -13.24
CA ALA A 357 9.61 31.40 -13.64
C ALA A 357 11.00 30.76 -13.48
N MET A 358 11.22 30.01 -12.40
CA MET A 358 12.47 29.27 -12.19
C MET A 358 12.66 28.19 -13.26
N GLY A 359 11.60 27.43 -13.57
CA GLY A 359 11.61 26.40 -14.61
C GLY A 359 11.90 27.01 -15.99
N ALA A 360 11.24 28.12 -16.32
CA ALA A 360 11.42 28.80 -17.59
C ALA A 360 12.86 29.35 -17.76
N VAL A 361 13.41 29.99 -16.72
CA VAL A 361 14.80 30.49 -16.73
C VAL A 361 15.81 29.35 -16.82
N LYS A 362 15.52 28.19 -16.21
CA LYS A 362 16.38 27.01 -16.27
C LYS A 362 16.43 26.41 -17.67
N LEU A 363 15.27 26.29 -18.33
CA LEU A 363 15.15 25.72 -19.67
C LEU A 363 15.62 26.68 -20.77
N PHE A 364 15.40 27.98 -20.59
CA PHE A 364 15.69 29.02 -21.57
C PHE A 364 16.60 30.11 -20.97
N PRO A 365 17.86 29.76 -20.60
CA PRO A 365 18.75 30.72 -19.97
C PRO A 365 19.09 31.88 -20.90
N GLY A 366 19.18 33.09 -20.33
CA GLY A 366 19.64 34.28 -21.05
C GLY A 366 18.61 34.95 -21.97
N HIS A 367 17.34 34.52 -21.95
CA HIS A 367 16.28 35.12 -22.75
C HIS A 367 15.32 35.92 -21.86
N ASN A 368 14.71 36.96 -22.43
CA ASN A 368 13.47 37.52 -21.87
C ASN A 368 12.34 36.51 -22.07
N LEU A 369 11.47 36.35 -21.07
CA LEU A 369 10.46 35.29 -21.03
C LEU A 369 9.11 35.89 -20.65
N ILE A 370 8.07 35.47 -21.37
CA ILE A 370 6.68 35.61 -20.95
C ILE A 370 6.14 34.20 -20.68
N VAL A 371 5.80 33.92 -19.43
CA VAL A 371 5.29 32.61 -19.00
C VAL A 371 3.77 32.69 -18.85
N VAL A 372 3.05 31.86 -19.59
CA VAL A 372 1.58 31.77 -19.59
C VAL A 372 1.14 30.45 -18.96
N ASP A 373 0.60 30.48 -17.74
CA ASP A 373 0.09 29.27 -17.07
C ASP A 373 -1.44 29.22 -17.15
N PHE A 374 -1.97 28.16 -17.78
CA PHE A 374 -3.39 27.86 -17.84
C PHE A 374 -3.83 26.90 -16.72
N GLY A 375 -3.79 27.40 -15.49
CA GLY A 375 -4.26 26.71 -14.28
C GLY A 375 -5.71 27.03 -13.92
N THR A 376 -6.02 27.00 -12.62
CA THR A 376 -7.32 27.44 -12.07
C THR A 376 -7.59 28.92 -12.41
N ALA A 377 -6.55 29.74 -12.31
CA ALA A 377 -6.48 31.05 -12.93
C ALA A 377 -5.53 30.97 -14.14
N THR A 378 -5.76 31.78 -15.16
CA THR A 378 -4.75 31.98 -16.21
C THR A 378 -3.82 33.10 -15.76
N THR A 379 -2.51 32.85 -15.71
CA THR A 379 -1.52 33.88 -15.37
C THR A 379 -0.58 34.15 -16.54
N VAL A 380 -0.13 35.40 -16.67
CA VAL A 380 0.90 35.80 -17.65
C VAL A 380 1.98 36.55 -16.88
N CYS A 381 3.19 36.01 -16.81
CA CYS A 381 4.29 36.57 -16.02
C CYS A 381 5.47 36.96 -16.90
N ALA A 382 6.13 38.07 -16.58
CA ALA A 382 7.29 38.56 -17.30
C ALA A 382 8.57 38.35 -16.49
N VAL A 383 9.59 37.76 -17.12
CA VAL A 383 10.91 37.52 -16.54
C VAL A 383 11.98 37.99 -17.53
N THR A 384 12.95 38.77 -17.08
CA THR A 384 14.05 39.26 -17.92
C THR A 384 15.17 38.23 -18.07
N ALA A 385 16.02 38.41 -19.08
CA ALA A 385 17.23 37.62 -19.31
C ALA A 385 18.20 37.60 -18.10
N ASP A 386 18.22 38.68 -17.30
CA ASP A 386 19.02 38.78 -16.07
C ASP A 386 18.34 38.14 -14.84
N ARG A 387 17.28 37.35 -15.05
CA ARG A 387 16.53 36.60 -14.02
C ARG A 387 15.74 37.49 -13.06
N THR A 388 15.25 38.65 -13.54
CA THR A 388 14.34 39.50 -12.78
C THR A 388 12.88 39.15 -13.09
N PHE A 389 12.15 38.66 -12.10
CA PHE A 389 10.70 38.47 -12.16
C PHE A 389 10.01 39.82 -12.01
N LEU A 390 9.52 40.38 -13.11
CA LEU A 390 9.00 41.74 -13.17
C LEU A 390 7.60 41.88 -12.58
N GLY A 391 6.72 40.91 -12.84
CA GLY A 391 5.32 41.23 -12.85
C GLY A 391 4.47 40.21 -13.57
N GLY A 392 3.16 40.47 -13.59
CA GLY A 392 2.27 39.77 -14.48
C GLY A 392 0.80 40.03 -14.19
N ASN A 393 -0.05 39.39 -14.98
CA ASN A 393 -1.50 39.48 -14.92
C ASN A 393 -2.09 38.15 -14.43
N ILE A 394 -3.24 38.23 -13.76
CA ILE A 394 -4.03 37.09 -13.30
C ILE A 394 -5.45 37.29 -13.82
N MET A 395 -5.97 36.28 -14.52
CA MET A 395 -7.31 36.29 -15.13
C MET A 395 -8.06 35.02 -14.75
N PRO A 396 -9.40 35.02 -14.84
CA PRO A 396 -10.17 33.78 -14.66
C PRO A 396 -9.69 32.70 -15.63
N GLY A 397 -9.38 31.51 -15.11
CA GLY A 397 -9.01 30.36 -15.94
C GLY A 397 -10.18 29.91 -16.81
N VAL A 398 -9.90 29.14 -17.86
CA VAL A 398 -10.92 28.70 -18.84
C VAL A 398 -12.09 27.99 -18.17
N ARG A 399 -11.80 27.10 -17.21
CA ARG A 399 -12.82 26.37 -16.43
C ARG A 399 -13.57 27.28 -15.47
N LEU A 400 -12.86 28.15 -14.75
CA LEU A 400 -13.49 29.10 -13.82
C LEU A 400 -14.44 30.06 -14.55
N ALA A 401 -14.07 30.51 -15.76
CA ALA A 401 -14.93 31.33 -16.60
C ALA A 401 -16.22 30.58 -17.02
N MET A 402 -16.12 29.29 -17.33
CA MET A 402 -17.29 28.44 -17.60
C MET A 402 -18.18 28.30 -16.36
N GLU A 403 -17.60 27.95 -15.22
CA GLU A 403 -18.33 27.81 -13.95
C GLU A 403 -19.02 29.12 -13.54
N ALA A 404 -18.40 30.27 -13.81
CA ALA A 404 -19.01 31.58 -13.58
C ALA A 404 -20.22 31.81 -14.49
N LEU A 405 -20.14 31.48 -15.78
CA LEU A 405 -21.27 31.61 -16.71
C LEU A 405 -22.45 30.71 -16.30
N GLU A 406 -22.17 29.47 -15.88
CA GLU A 406 -23.20 28.53 -15.41
C GLU A 406 -23.82 28.99 -14.09
N SER A 407 -23.01 29.27 -13.08
CA SER A 407 -23.51 29.52 -11.71
C SER A 407 -24.07 30.93 -11.49
N LYS A 408 -23.71 31.90 -12.34
CA LYS A 408 -24.13 33.31 -12.20
C LYS A 408 -25.14 33.75 -13.25
N THR A 409 -25.66 32.85 -14.06
CA THR A 409 -26.72 33.17 -15.02
C THR A 409 -27.85 32.15 -14.98
N ALA A 410 -29.08 32.57 -15.27
CA ALA A 410 -30.27 31.74 -15.04
C ALA A 410 -30.50 30.63 -16.08
N LYS A 411 -29.87 30.71 -17.27
CA LYS A 411 -30.20 29.85 -18.42
C LYS A 411 -29.01 29.37 -19.25
N LEU A 412 -27.77 29.68 -18.87
CA LEU A 412 -26.62 29.18 -19.62
C LEU A 412 -26.25 27.78 -19.13
N PRO A 413 -26.19 26.78 -20.03
CA PRO A 413 -25.76 25.43 -19.65
C PRO A 413 -24.24 25.37 -19.47
N SER A 414 -23.77 24.43 -18.67
CA SER A 414 -22.36 24.01 -18.70
C SER A 414 -22.01 23.45 -20.08
N VAL A 415 -20.82 23.80 -20.59
CA VAL A 415 -20.34 23.25 -21.87
C VAL A 415 -18.96 22.63 -21.71
N GLU A 416 -18.70 21.61 -22.53
CA GLU A 416 -17.37 21.06 -22.66
C GLU A 416 -16.41 22.10 -23.27
N ILE A 417 -15.23 22.22 -22.66
CA ILE A 417 -14.16 23.12 -23.12
C ILE A 417 -13.41 22.42 -24.25
N LYS A 418 -13.54 22.95 -25.47
CA LYS A 418 -12.90 22.40 -26.68
C LYS A 418 -12.45 23.50 -27.63
N PRO A 419 -11.51 23.22 -28.56
CA PRO A 419 -11.09 24.21 -29.54
C PRO A 419 -12.27 24.68 -30.42
N ALA A 420 -12.43 26.00 -30.58
CA ALA A 420 -13.46 26.58 -31.43
C ALA A 420 -12.96 26.79 -32.86
N LYS A 421 -13.76 26.49 -33.89
CA LYS A 421 -13.41 26.75 -35.31
C LYS A 421 -13.87 28.11 -35.82
N SER A 422 -14.96 28.64 -35.28
CA SER A 422 -15.57 29.91 -35.66
C SER A 422 -15.61 30.85 -34.46
N ALA A 423 -15.45 32.15 -34.67
CA ALA A 423 -15.67 33.16 -33.64
C ALA A 423 -17.15 33.38 -33.33
N ILE A 424 -18.01 33.19 -34.33
CA ILE A 424 -19.46 33.39 -34.21
C ILE A 424 -20.12 32.04 -33.99
N GLY A 425 -20.67 31.84 -32.79
CA GLY A 425 -21.50 30.68 -32.44
C GLY A 425 -22.90 30.79 -33.05
N LYS A 426 -23.48 29.64 -33.43
CA LYS A 426 -24.84 29.58 -34.02
C LYS A 426 -25.88 29.00 -33.07
N THR A 427 -25.44 28.53 -31.91
CA THR A 427 -26.27 28.04 -30.80
C THR A 427 -25.73 28.61 -29.49
N THR A 428 -26.50 28.56 -28.41
CA THR A 428 -26.02 29.01 -27.08
C THR A 428 -24.74 28.27 -26.67
N VAL A 429 -24.69 26.95 -26.89
CA VAL A 429 -23.51 26.13 -26.59
C VAL A 429 -22.31 26.58 -27.42
N ASP A 430 -22.48 26.74 -28.74
CA ASP A 430 -21.40 27.20 -29.61
C ASP A 430 -20.92 28.60 -29.21
N SER A 431 -21.83 29.51 -28.85
CA SER A 431 -21.49 30.87 -28.45
C SER A 431 -20.68 30.90 -27.16
N ILE A 432 -20.99 30.05 -26.18
CA ILE A 432 -20.17 29.89 -24.96
C ILE A 432 -18.81 29.31 -25.33
N GLN A 433 -18.77 28.23 -26.13
CA GLN A 433 -17.51 27.57 -26.53
C GLN A 433 -16.59 28.51 -27.31
N SER A 434 -17.12 29.20 -28.33
CA SER A 434 -16.40 30.21 -29.10
C SER A 434 -15.96 31.38 -28.22
N GLY A 435 -16.83 31.84 -27.31
CA GLY A 435 -16.50 32.89 -26.35
C GLY A 435 -15.33 32.52 -25.44
N LEU A 436 -15.38 31.35 -24.79
CA LEU A 436 -14.31 30.86 -23.91
C LEU A 436 -12.98 30.71 -24.65
N TYR A 437 -13.01 30.14 -25.87
CA TYR A 437 -11.80 29.92 -26.66
C TYR A 437 -11.19 31.24 -27.16
N TRP A 438 -11.95 32.04 -27.93
CA TRP A 438 -11.41 33.23 -28.57
C TRP A 438 -11.11 34.38 -27.60
N SER A 439 -11.81 34.45 -26.46
CA SER A 439 -11.45 35.41 -25.40
C SER A 439 -10.07 35.13 -24.84
N ASN A 440 -9.70 33.86 -24.60
CA ASN A 440 -8.37 33.51 -24.12
C ASN A 440 -7.30 33.73 -25.19
N VAL A 441 -7.57 33.39 -26.46
CA VAL A 441 -6.66 33.69 -27.58
C VAL A 441 -6.39 35.20 -27.69
N GLY A 442 -7.44 36.01 -27.65
CA GLY A 442 -7.31 37.48 -27.71
C GLY A 442 -6.59 38.05 -26.49
N MET A 443 -6.94 37.58 -25.29
CA MET A 443 -6.31 37.97 -24.02
C MET A 443 -4.81 37.70 -24.04
N VAL A 444 -4.37 36.51 -24.45
CA VAL A 444 -2.96 36.16 -24.53
C VAL A 444 -2.23 37.03 -25.55
N ARG A 445 -2.78 37.19 -26.76
CA ARG A 445 -2.16 38.03 -27.80
C ARG A 445 -1.96 39.48 -27.33
N GLU A 446 -2.99 40.07 -26.73
CA GLU A 446 -2.92 41.45 -26.25
C GLU A 446 -1.93 41.59 -25.10
N LEU A 447 -1.97 40.70 -24.10
CA LEU A 447 -1.06 40.78 -22.95
C LEU A 447 0.40 40.55 -23.35
N VAL A 448 0.67 39.57 -24.22
CA VAL A 448 2.02 39.36 -24.77
C VAL A 448 2.49 40.61 -25.50
N SER A 449 1.67 41.17 -26.41
CA SER A 449 2.04 42.38 -27.16
C SER A 449 2.31 43.59 -26.26
N ARG A 450 1.47 43.82 -25.24
CA ARG A 450 1.64 44.89 -24.26
C ARG A 450 2.91 44.72 -23.44
N ILE A 451 3.11 43.54 -22.86
CA ILE A 451 4.29 43.25 -22.04
C ILE A 451 5.57 43.38 -22.87
N THR A 452 5.59 42.85 -24.10
CA THR A 452 6.73 43.02 -25.00
C THR A 452 7.03 44.49 -25.25
N SER A 453 6.01 45.30 -25.52
CA SER A 453 6.20 46.74 -25.76
C SER A 453 6.65 47.53 -24.52
N GLU A 454 6.17 47.14 -23.34
CA GLU A 454 6.43 47.86 -22.07
C GLU A 454 7.74 47.46 -21.40
N ALA A 455 8.14 46.19 -21.49
CA ALA A 455 9.25 45.62 -20.72
C ALA A 455 10.39 45.04 -21.57
N PHE A 456 10.14 44.73 -22.85
CA PHE A 456 11.07 43.97 -23.70
C PHE A 456 11.22 44.58 -25.11
N ALA A 457 11.08 45.89 -25.23
CA ALA A 457 11.08 46.57 -26.54
C ALA A 457 12.40 46.41 -27.31
N ASP A 458 13.51 46.22 -26.61
CA ASP A 458 14.84 46.09 -27.20
C ASP A 458 15.16 44.66 -27.68
N GLU A 459 14.50 43.64 -27.11
CA GLU A 459 14.74 42.22 -27.42
C GLU A 459 13.47 41.41 -27.14
N GLU A 460 12.88 40.84 -28.19
CA GLU A 460 11.63 40.09 -28.08
C GLU A 460 11.75 38.91 -27.10
N PRO A 461 10.75 38.71 -26.22
CA PRO A 461 10.75 37.61 -25.28
C PRO A 461 10.31 36.30 -25.94
N LEU A 462 10.80 35.17 -25.42
CA LEU A 462 10.20 33.87 -25.70
C LEU A 462 8.92 33.70 -24.88
N VAL A 463 7.86 33.24 -25.53
CA VAL A 463 6.57 32.97 -24.90
C VAL A 463 6.46 31.48 -24.59
N VAL A 464 6.43 31.15 -23.30
CA VAL A 464 6.39 29.78 -22.79
C VAL A 464 5.03 29.53 -22.14
N ALA A 465 4.31 28.51 -22.59
CA ALA A 465 3.03 28.10 -22.00
C ALA A 465 3.13 26.84 -21.15
N THR A 466 2.32 26.77 -20.10
CA THR A 466 2.14 25.59 -19.25
C THR A 466 0.69 25.48 -18.75
N GLY A 467 0.40 24.47 -17.93
CA GLY A 467 -0.92 24.27 -17.36
C GLY A 467 -1.85 23.40 -18.21
N GLY A 468 -2.96 22.98 -17.60
CA GLY A 468 -3.82 21.90 -18.13
C GLY A 468 -4.57 22.24 -19.41
N PHE A 469 -4.71 23.53 -19.76
CA PHE A 469 -5.36 23.98 -20.99
C PHE A 469 -4.40 24.59 -22.02
N ALA A 470 -3.07 24.55 -21.84
CA ALA A 470 -2.13 25.14 -22.80
C ALA A 470 -2.32 24.60 -24.22
N HIS A 471 -2.39 23.26 -24.34
CA HIS A 471 -2.58 22.56 -25.62
C HIS A 471 -3.94 22.82 -26.29
N LEU A 472 -4.89 23.45 -25.60
CA LEU A 472 -6.15 23.86 -26.21
C LEU A 472 -5.90 24.84 -27.38
N PHE A 473 -4.83 25.63 -27.30
CA PHE A 473 -4.55 26.75 -28.20
C PHE A 473 -3.42 26.49 -29.21
N ASP A 474 -2.91 25.25 -29.32
CA ASP A 474 -1.77 24.91 -30.19
C ASP A 474 -1.96 25.37 -31.66
N ARG A 475 -3.20 25.34 -32.16
CA ARG A 475 -3.54 25.76 -33.52
C ARG A 475 -3.25 27.25 -33.77
N GLU A 476 -3.33 28.08 -32.74
CA GLU A 476 -3.27 29.55 -32.86
C GLU A 476 -1.84 30.10 -32.82
N LYS A 477 -0.83 29.23 -32.60
CA LYS A 477 0.60 29.57 -32.56
C LYS A 477 0.89 30.76 -31.64
N LEU A 478 0.37 30.70 -30.41
CA LEU A 478 0.53 31.77 -29.42
C LEU A 478 1.84 31.70 -28.65
N PHE A 479 2.53 30.56 -28.70
CA PHE A 479 3.66 30.25 -27.82
C PHE A 479 4.80 29.69 -28.67
N ASP A 480 6.04 30.03 -28.29
CA ASP A 480 7.24 29.43 -28.86
C ASP A 480 7.44 28.02 -28.31
N HIS A 481 7.13 27.82 -27.02
CA HIS A 481 7.25 26.55 -26.32
C HIS A 481 6.04 26.26 -25.44
N VAL A 482 5.61 25.00 -25.42
CA VAL A 482 4.63 24.49 -24.44
C VAL A 482 5.33 23.44 -23.58
N VAL A 483 5.44 23.70 -22.28
CA VAL A 483 6.14 22.86 -21.30
C VAL A 483 5.15 22.41 -20.22
N PRO A 484 4.53 21.22 -20.33
CA PRO A 484 3.48 20.78 -19.41
C PRO A 484 3.89 20.71 -17.94
N ASP A 485 5.15 20.36 -17.66
CA ASP A 485 5.66 20.10 -16.32
C ASP A 485 6.59 21.22 -15.80
N LEU A 486 6.41 22.45 -16.30
CA LEU A 486 7.28 23.60 -16.01
C LEU A 486 7.47 23.86 -14.51
N ILE A 487 6.39 23.74 -13.74
CA ILE A 487 6.43 23.91 -12.28
C ILE A 487 7.34 22.87 -11.60
N LEU A 488 7.42 21.65 -12.13
CA LEU A 488 8.27 20.58 -11.60
C LEU A 488 9.74 20.88 -11.87
N GLU A 489 10.07 21.41 -13.05
CA GLU A 489 11.42 21.90 -13.38
C GLU A 489 11.86 23.01 -12.41
N GLY A 490 10.93 23.94 -12.11
CA GLY A 490 11.16 24.99 -11.12
C GLY A 490 11.43 24.48 -9.72
N LEU A 491 10.65 23.49 -9.26
CA LEU A 491 10.84 22.86 -7.96
C LEU A 491 12.17 22.09 -7.86
N LEU A 492 12.56 21.43 -8.94
CA LEU A 492 13.82 20.70 -9.02
C LEU A 492 15.02 21.67 -8.93
N GLU A 493 14.95 22.79 -9.66
CA GLU A 493 15.97 23.85 -9.55
C GLU A 493 16.01 24.47 -8.14
N ALA A 494 14.86 24.67 -7.51
CA ALA A 494 14.80 25.14 -6.13
C ALA A 494 15.49 24.17 -5.16
N LEU A 495 15.32 22.85 -5.32
CA LEU A 495 16.02 21.86 -4.51
C LEU A 495 17.55 21.98 -4.66
N ARG A 496 18.07 22.15 -5.88
CA ARG A 496 19.51 22.33 -6.14
C ARG A 496 20.07 23.59 -5.49
N LEU A 497 19.40 24.72 -5.68
CA LEU A 497 19.85 26.02 -5.15
C LEU A 497 19.90 26.03 -3.61
N ASN A 498 19.05 25.22 -2.97
CA ASN A 498 18.97 25.12 -1.52
C ASN A 498 19.74 23.91 -0.95
N GLY A 499 20.52 23.19 -1.78
CA GLY A 499 21.47 22.17 -1.32
C GLY A 499 20.84 20.82 -0.95
N TYR A 500 19.60 20.57 -1.37
CA TYR A 500 18.96 19.26 -1.20
C TYR A 500 19.45 18.25 -2.23
N MET A 501 19.92 18.72 -3.39
CA MET A 501 20.45 17.90 -4.48
C MET A 501 21.83 18.40 -4.92
N PRO A 502 22.69 17.52 -5.47
CA PRO A 502 23.90 17.93 -6.17
C PRO A 502 23.58 18.95 -7.28
N ARG A 503 24.53 19.84 -7.55
CA ARG A 503 24.38 20.89 -8.58
C ARG A 503 24.63 20.38 -9.97
#